data_AF-A0A6L4ZH01-F1
#
_entry.id   AF-A0A6L4ZH01-F1
#
_cell.length_a   1.000
_cell.length_b   1.000
_cell.length_c   1.000
_cell.angle_alpha   90.00
_cell.angle_beta   90.00
_cell.angle_gamma   90.00
#
_symmetry.space_group_name_H-M   'P 1'
#
loop_
_entity.id
_entity.type
_entity.pdbx_description
1 polymer ?
#
loop_
_entity_poly.entity_id
_entity_poly.type
_entity_poly.pdbx_seq_one_letter_code
_entity_poly.pdbx_strand_id
1 'polypeptide(L)' 'MFLRIAVQTPPFWQIALSIALMIVTIIGFSWLAAKIYRVGILMYGKRPNIPELIKWLKYT' A
#
# COMPACT_ATOMS: atom_id res chain seq x y z
N MET A 1 -6.50 -6.40 -18.04
CA MET A 1 -7.31 -5.30 -18.61
C MET A 1 -7.25 -5.26 -20.14
N PHE A 2 -6.06 -5.42 -20.76
CA PHE A 2 -5.90 -5.36 -22.23
C PHE A 2 -6.87 -6.27 -23.01
N LEU A 3 -6.97 -7.55 -22.63
CA LEU A 3 -7.81 -8.53 -23.32
C LEU A 3 -9.32 -8.30 -23.11
N ARG A 4 -9.73 -7.62 -22.01
CA ARG A 4 -11.14 -7.34 -21.71
C ARG A 4 -11.65 -6.12 -22.48
N ILE A 5 -10.83 -5.06 -22.54
CA ILE A 5 -11.12 -3.82 -23.27
C ILE A 5 -11.21 -4.07 -24.79
N ALA A 6 -10.45 -5.04 -25.31
CA ALA A 6 -10.46 -5.41 -26.73
C ALA A 6 -11.71 -6.21 -27.17
N VAL A 7 -12.39 -6.89 -26.24
CA VAL A 7 -13.56 -7.75 -26.52
C VAL A 7 -14.88 -7.07 -26.17
N GLN A 8 -14.89 -6.22 -25.14
CA GLN A 8 -15.99 -5.30 -24.83
C GLN A 8 -15.41 -4.00 -24.29
N THR A 9 -15.92 -2.85 -24.70
CA THR A 9 -15.58 -1.56 -24.06
C THR A 9 -16.22 -1.52 -22.67
N PRO A 10 -15.47 -1.74 -21.57
CA PRO A 10 -16.04 -1.63 -20.24
C PRO A 10 -16.47 -0.18 -19.97
N PRO A 11 -17.50 0.05 -19.15
CA PRO A 11 -17.91 1.40 -18.75
C PRO A 11 -16.72 2.20 -18.20
N PHE A 12 -16.61 3.48 -18.57
CA PHE A 12 -15.53 4.38 -18.14
C PHE A 12 -15.29 4.38 -16.62
N TRP A 13 -16.34 4.13 -15.83
CA TRP A 13 -16.25 4.05 -14.38
C TRP A 13 -15.45 2.86 -13.84
N GLN A 14 -15.43 1.73 -14.55
CA GLN A 14 -14.58 0.59 -14.16
C GLN A 14 -13.09 0.91 -14.35
N ILE A 15 -12.75 1.65 -15.41
CA ILE A 15 -11.38 2.08 -15.69
C ILE A 15 -10.95 3.09 -14.62
N ALA A 16 -11.76 4.12 -14.39
CA ALA A 16 -11.50 5.13 -13.36
C ALA A 16 -11.33 4.50 -11.96
N LEU A 17 -12.20 3.55 -11.58
CA LEU A 17 -12.12 2.88 -10.30
C LEU A 17 -10.87 2.00 -10.17
N SER A 18 -10.45 1.33 -11.24
CA SER A 18 -9.20 0.54 -11.23
C SER A 18 -7.96 1.42 -11.04
N ILE A 19 -7.92 2.58 -11.70
CA ILE A 19 -6.82 3.56 -11.57
C ILE A 19 -6.84 4.16 -10.17
N ALA A 20 -8.02 4.53 -9.66
CA ALA A 20 -8.17 5.06 -8.31
C ALA A 20 -7.70 4.05 -7.25
N LEU A 21 -8.10 2.79 -7.36
CA LEU A 21 -7.63 1.73 -6.46
C LEU A 21 -6.11 1.56 -6.51
N MET A 22 -5.52 1.61 -7.71
CA MET A 22 -4.07 1.54 -7.86
C MET A 22 -3.37 2.69 -7.13
N ILE A 23 -3.82 3.92 -7.35
CA ILE A 23 -3.25 5.12 -6.71
C ILE A 23 -3.42 5.05 -5.19
N VAL A 24 -4.62 4.72 -4.70
CA VAL A 24 -4.91 4.59 -3.26
C VAL A 24 -4.02 3.52 -2.63
N THR A 25 -3.82 2.39 -3.32
CA THR A 25 -2.96 1.31 -2.85
C THR A 25 -1.51 1.77 -2.74
N ILE A 26 -0.99 2.45 -3.77
CA ILE A 26 0.38 3.00 -3.77
C ILE A 26 0.57 3.98 -2.61
N ILE A 27 -0.35 4.92 -2.43
CA ILE A 27 -0.28 5.92 -1.36
C ILE A 27 -0.37 5.23 0.01
N GLY A 28 -1.30 4.28 0.16
CA GLY A 28 -1.48 3.53 1.41
C GLY A 28 -0.24 2.75 1.82
N PHE A 29 0.38 2.01 0.89
CA PHE A 29 1.63 1.29 1.15
C PHE A 29 2.81 2.22 1.37
N SER A 30 2.93 3.32 0.60
CA SER A 30 4.00 4.30 0.79
C SER A 30 3.93 4.97 2.17
N TRP A 31 2.73 5.36 2.61
CA TRP A 31 2.49 5.90 3.95
C TRP A 31 2.82 4.88 5.05
N LEU A 32 2.39 3.63 4.87
CA LEU A 32 2.65 2.55 5.81
C LEU A 32 4.16 2.25 5.93
N ALA A 33 4.87 2.21 4.81
CA ALA A 33 6.32 2.03 4.77
C ALA A 33 7.05 3.20 5.43
N ALA A 34 6.64 4.44 5.17
CA ALA A 34 7.22 5.62 5.81
C ALA A 34 7.01 5.61 7.34
N LYS A 35 5.84 5.14 7.81
CA LYS A 35 5.54 4.98 9.23
C LYS A 35 6.44 3.94 9.89
N ILE A 36 6.63 2.78 9.25
CA ILE A 36 7.54 1.73 9.74
C ILE A 36 8.98 2.25 9.75
N TYR A 37 9.43 2.94 8.70
CA TYR A 37 10.79 3.46 8.61
C TYR A 37 11.11 4.45 9.74
N ARG A 38 10.16 5.35 10.06
CA ARG A 38 10.31 6.31 11.17
C ARG A 38 10.52 5.66 12.53
N VAL A 39 9.86 4.54 12.81
CA VAL A 39 10.01 3.83 14.09
C VAL A 39 11.21 2.88 14.05
N GLY A 40 11.40 2.20 12.92
CA GLY A 40 12.47 1.22 12.73
C GLY A 40 13.87 1.82 12.77
N ILE A 41 14.07 3.06 12.30
CA ILE A 41 15.38 3.74 12.34
C ILE A 41 15.89 3.98 13.77
N LEU A 42 15.00 3.98 14.77
CA LEU A 42 15.36 4.16 16.18
C LEU A 42 15.72 2.83 16.86
N MET A 43 15.49 1.69 16.19
CA MET A 43 15.74 0.37 16.75
C MET A 43 17.11 -0.17 16.29
N TYR A 44 18.14 0.11 17.07
CA TYR A 44 19.46 -0.48 16.91
C TYR A 44 19.59 -1.78 17.72
N GLY A 45 20.14 -2.84 17.11
CA GLY A 45 20.56 -4.06 17.81
C GLY A 45 19.47 -5.11 18.09
N LYS A 46 18.18 -4.81 17.90
CA LYS A 46 17.08 -5.80 17.97
C LYS A 46 16.66 -6.25 16.58
N ARG A 47 16.50 -7.56 16.37
CA ARG A 47 15.95 -8.10 15.12
C ARG A 47 14.43 -7.83 15.10
N PRO A 48 13.91 -7.05 14.13
CA PRO A 48 12.48 -6.78 14.03
C PRO A 48 11.71 -8.09 13.88
N ASN A 49 10.68 -8.28 14.70
CA ASN A 49 9.75 -9.40 14.55
C ASN A 49 8.40 -8.91 14.01
N ILE A 50 7.67 -9.75 13.26
CA ILE A 50 6.34 -9.45 12.70
C ILE A 50 5.38 -8.77 13.71
N PRO A 51 5.25 -9.24 14.97
CA PRO A 51 4.38 -8.58 15.95
C PRO A 51 4.90 -7.22 16.45
N GLU A 52 6.21 -6.96 16.41
CA GLU A 52 6.77 -5.63 16.75
C GLU A 52 6.47 -4.62 15.64
N LEU A 53 6.55 -5.02 14.37
CA LEU A 53 6.18 -4.18 13.21
C LEU A 53 4.72 -3.70 13.30
N ILE A 54 3.79 -4.60 13.66
CA ILE A 54 2.37 -4.25 13.85
C ILE A 54 2.17 -3.29 15.03
N LYS A 55 2.96 -3.44 16.10
CA LYS A 55 2.94 -2.48 17.21
C LYS A 55 3.42 -1.10 16.75
N TRP A 56 4.49 -1.01 15.96
CA TRP A 56 4.99 0.27 15.46
C TRP A 56 3.95 1.01 14.61
N LEU A 57 3.14 0.28 13.84
CA LEU A 57 2.01 0.85 13.11
C LEU A 57 0.94 1.48 14.02
N LYS A 58 0.81 1.03 15.28
CA LYS A 58 -0.13 1.56 16.29
C LYS A 58 0.45 2.64 17.20
N TYR A 59 1.78 2.80 17.28
CA TYR A 59 2.43 3.75 18.20
C TYR A 59 2.47 5.21 17.68
N THR A 60 1.92 5.49 16.49
CA THR A 60 1.60 6.87 16.04
C THR A 60 0.11 7.07 15.98
#